data_AF-A0A356U902-F1
#
_entry.id   AF-A0A356U902-F1
#
_cell.length_a   1.000
_cell.length_b   1.000
_cell.length_c   1.000
_cell.angle_alpha   90.00
_cell.angle_beta   90.00
_cell.angle_gamma   90.00
#
_symmetry.space_group_name_H-M   'P 1'
#
loop_
_entity.id
_entity.type
_entity.pdbx_description
1 polymer ?
#
loop_
_entity_poly.entity_id
_entity_poly.type
_entity_poly.pdbx_seq_one_letter_code
_entity_poly.pdbx_strand_id
1 'polypeptide(L)'
;MKNDEINISCELVHDHTVNYAMQQNHVPLVKRLCLINNGSKDIEQLTITITTEPEFSTPWSTTIAALPGGQRLDLGVIDIQLAPAFLGSLTERLAGMLIISIKDNEKLIYSSTSPIDILSYDEWNGTRSLPEIIAAFVFPNHPDIASILHGATAYLQERTGNPSLDGYQSKDHKRVRQQIASIYSALQAKEIAYSVPPASFV
;
A
#
# COMPACT_ATOMS: atom_id res chain seq x y z
N MET A 1 -31.35 19.44 32.93
CA MET A 1 -29.98 18.97 33.14
C MET A 1 -29.54 18.26 31.87
N LYS A 2 -28.67 18.87 31.05
CA LYS A 2 -28.04 18.17 29.91
C LYS A 2 -26.93 17.30 30.49
N ASN A 3 -26.87 16.02 30.09
CA ASN A 3 -25.85 15.08 30.54
C ASN A 3 -24.45 15.65 30.28
N ASP A 4 -23.66 15.73 31.33
CA ASP A 4 -22.23 16.11 31.36
C ASP A 4 -21.34 14.96 30.85
N GLU A 5 -21.76 14.24 29.82
CA GLU A 5 -21.06 13.07 29.29
C GLU A 5 -19.93 13.47 28.34
N ILE A 6 -18.77 12.83 28.51
CA ILE A 6 -17.68 12.86 27.54
C ILE A 6 -18.22 12.29 26.24
N ASN A 7 -18.21 13.10 25.19
CA ASN A 7 -18.69 12.72 23.86
C ASN A 7 -17.62 13.09 22.84
N ILE A 8 -16.92 12.08 22.32
CA ILE A 8 -15.87 12.24 21.34
C ILE A 8 -16.25 11.50 20.05
N SER A 9 -15.96 12.10 18.92
CA SER A 9 -16.01 11.46 17.60
C SER A 9 -14.62 11.43 16.98
N CYS A 10 -14.37 10.41 16.19
CA CYS A 10 -13.13 10.21 15.48
C CYS A 10 -13.42 10.08 13.99
N GLU A 11 -12.82 10.95 13.19
CA GLU A 11 -12.77 10.84 11.74
C GLU A 11 -11.42 10.22 11.35
N LEU A 12 -11.47 8.98 10.86
CA LEU A 12 -10.29 8.25 10.41
C LEU A 12 -10.38 8.04 8.89
N VAL A 13 -9.37 8.49 8.17
CA VAL A 13 -9.17 8.20 6.75
C VAL A 13 -7.96 7.27 6.64
N HIS A 14 -8.19 6.05 6.19
CA HIS A 14 -7.15 5.03 6.05
C HIS A 14 -7.37 4.17 4.80
N ASP A 15 -6.33 3.47 4.37
CA ASP A 15 -6.47 2.47 3.31
C ASP A 15 -7.10 1.17 3.85
N HIS A 16 -7.92 0.54 3.01
CA HIS A 16 -8.55 -0.76 3.29
C HIS A 16 -7.64 -1.95 2.99
N THR A 17 -6.46 -1.69 2.43
CA THR A 17 -5.47 -2.72 2.08
C THR A 17 -4.08 -2.26 2.49
N VAL A 18 -3.22 -3.20 2.87
CA VAL A 18 -1.79 -2.95 3.09
C VAL A 18 -0.97 -4.08 2.49
N ASN A 19 0.22 -3.79 1.97
CA ASN A 19 1.13 -4.81 1.46
C ASN A 19 2.61 -4.40 1.64
N TYR A 20 3.51 -5.32 1.33
CA TYR A 20 4.95 -5.10 1.46
C TYR A 20 5.46 -3.92 0.60
N ALA A 21 4.96 -3.80 -0.64
CA ALA A 21 5.34 -2.71 -1.53
C ALA A 21 4.99 -1.34 -0.96
N MET A 22 3.80 -1.17 -0.38
CA MET A 22 3.38 0.06 0.30
C MET A 22 4.32 0.44 1.44
N GLN A 23 4.75 -0.55 2.24
CA GLN A 23 5.70 -0.34 3.33
C GLN A 23 7.07 0.12 2.80
N GLN A 24 7.62 -0.53 1.76
CA GLN A 24 8.91 -0.17 1.15
C GLN A 24 8.89 1.20 0.45
N ASN A 25 7.71 1.68 0.04
CA ASN A 25 7.53 2.96 -0.63
C ASN A 25 6.96 4.05 0.30
N HIS A 26 6.91 3.80 1.62
CA HIS A 26 6.41 4.76 2.61
C HIS A 26 4.99 5.29 2.32
N VAL A 27 4.12 4.44 1.79
CA VAL A 27 2.70 4.79 1.57
C VAL A 27 1.99 4.76 2.93
N PRO A 28 1.44 5.90 3.41
CA PRO A 28 0.84 5.97 4.74
C PRO A 28 -0.48 5.20 4.79
N LEU A 29 -0.59 4.27 5.73
CA LEU A 29 -1.84 3.52 5.97
C LEU A 29 -2.94 4.44 6.51
N VAL A 30 -2.63 5.28 7.50
CA VAL A 30 -3.56 6.27 8.06
C VAL A 30 -3.25 7.63 7.46
N LYS A 31 -4.10 8.04 6.51
CA LYS A 31 -3.98 9.28 5.72
C LYS A 31 -4.46 10.50 6.49
N ARG A 32 -5.39 10.33 7.44
CA ARG A 32 -5.85 11.40 8.32
C ARG A 32 -6.46 10.83 9.59
N LEU A 33 -6.09 11.39 10.73
CA LEU A 33 -6.79 11.20 11.99
C LEU A 33 -7.25 12.55 12.53
N CYS A 34 -8.55 12.68 12.80
CA CYS A 34 -9.10 13.86 13.42
C CYS A 34 -10.07 13.52 14.54
N LEU A 35 -9.91 14.20 15.67
CA LEU A 35 -10.78 14.06 16.84
C LEU A 35 -11.68 15.28 17.00
N ILE A 36 -12.90 15.05 17.44
CA ILE A 36 -13.89 16.09 17.71
C ILE A 36 -14.47 15.83 19.09
N ASN A 37 -14.30 16.79 19.99
CA ASN A 37 -15.00 16.77 21.27
C ASN A 37 -16.37 17.42 21.08
N ASN A 38 -17.42 16.61 20.99
CA ASN A 38 -18.80 17.07 20.86
C ASN A 38 -19.42 17.48 22.21
N GLY A 39 -18.71 17.22 23.31
CA GLY A 39 -19.10 17.63 24.66
C GLY A 39 -18.75 19.09 24.94
N SER A 40 -19.21 19.59 26.09
CA SER A 40 -18.92 20.95 26.57
C SER A 40 -17.77 21.00 27.58
N LYS A 41 -17.25 19.84 28.02
CA LYS A 41 -16.11 19.74 28.94
C LYS A 41 -14.83 19.45 28.18
N ASP A 42 -13.75 20.04 28.65
CA ASP A 42 -12.41 19.74 28.16
C ASP A 42 -12.04 18.30 28.53
N ILE A 43 -11.40 17.60 27.60
CA ILE A 43 -10.82 16.29 27.87
C ILE A 43 -9.32 16.48 28.03
N GLU A 44 -8.77 16.11 29.18
CA GLU A 44 -7.36 16.29 29.50
C GLU A 44 -6.60 14.96 29.37
N GLN A 45 -5.29 15.03 29.12
CA GLN A 45 -4.41 13.84 29.03
C GLN A 45 -4.98 12.75 28.09
N LEU A 46 -5.35 13.19 26.88
CA LEU A 46 -5.96 12.33 25.89
C LEU A 46 -4.91 11.40 25.28
N THR A 47 -4.96 10.12 25.60
CA THR A 47 -4.05 9.11 25.02
C THR A 47 -4.75 8.42 23.88
N ILE A 48 -4.16 8.53 22.69
CA ILE A 48 -4.61 7.86 21.48
C ILE A 48 -3.67 6.70 21.21
N THR A 49 -4.22 5.54 20.90
CA THR A 49 -3.44 4.37 20.51
C THR A 49 -4.06 3.75 19.26
N ILE A 50 -3.22 3.46 18.27
CA ILE A 50 -3.58 2.69 17.09
C ILE A 50 -2.80 1.36 17.13
N THR A 51 -3.52 0.26 17.06
CA THR A 51 -2.96 -1.10 16.99
C THR A 51 -3.55 -1.86 15.82
N THR A 52 -2.96 -3.02 15.52
CA THR A 52 -3.39 -3.89 14.43
C THR A 52 -3.49 -5.33 14.89
N GLU A 53 -4.48 -6.06 14.37
CA GLU A 53 -4.67 -7.49 14.60
C GLU A 53 -4.82 -8.21 13.25
N PRO A 54 -3.94 -9.13 12.83
CA PRO A 54 -2.69 -9.51 13.51
C PRO A 54 -1.71 -8.32 13.64
N GLU A 55 -0.65 -8.48 14.42
CA GLU A 55 0.35 -7.43 14.68
C GLU A 55 1.25 -7.13 13.45
N PHE A 56 0.64 -6.66 12.35
CA PHE A 56 1.34 -6.26 11.12
C PHE A 56 1.94 -4.84 11.21
N SER A 57 1.87 -4.20 12.38
CA SER A 57 2.50 -2.91 12.67
C SER A 57 2.89 -2.81 14.14
N THR A 58 3.85 -1.93 14.45
CA THR A 58 4.10 -1.56 15.85
C THR A 58 2.96 -0.65 16.34
N PRO A 59 2.45 -0.84 17.58
CA PRO A 59 1.50 0.08 18.18
C PRO A 59 1.98 1.53 18.10
N TRP A 60 1.15 2.40 17.53
CA TRP A 60 1.39 3.84 17.54
C TRP A 60 0.61 4.46 18.70
N SER A 61 1.21 5.40 19.43
CA SER A 61 0.52 6.11 20.49
C SER A 61 1.02 7.54 20.64
N THR A 62 0.12 8.43 21.04
CA THR A 62 0.44 9.82 21.41
C THR A 62 -0.46 10.28 22.54
N THR A 63 0.04 11.23 23.34
CA THR A 63 -0.72 11.88 24.41
C THR A 63 -0.85 13.37 24.12
N ILE A 64 -2.08 13.87 24.16
CA ILE A 64 -2.40 15.28 23.97
C ILE A 64 -2.82 15.87 25.32
N ALA A 65 -2.26 17.02 25.66
CA ALA A 65 -2.52 17.67 26.95
C ALA A 65 -4.01 17.97 27.18
N ALA A 66 -4.69 18.54 26.19
CA ALA A 66 -6.13 18.81 26.27
C ALA A 66 -6.79 18.90 24.88
N LEU A 67 -8.06 18.47 24.81
CA LEU A 67 -8.98 18.73 23.72
C LEU A 67 -10.21 19.47 24.28
N PRO A 68 -10.31 20.79 24.09
CA PRO A 68 -11.39 21.58 24.68
C PRO A 68 -12.78 21.18 24.18
N GLY A 69 -13.80 21.45 24.99
CA GLY A 69 -15.21 21.24 24.63
C GLY A 69 -15.58 21.93 23.32
N GLY A 70 -16.26 21.22 22.41
CA GLY A 70 -16.69 21.72 21.11
C GLY A 70 -15.57 21.94 20.09
N GLN A 71 -14.32 21.59 20.40
CA GLN A 71 -13.18 21.78 19.50
C GLN A 71 -12.82 20.52 18.71
N ARG A 72 -12.07 20.75 17.63
CA ARG A 72 -11.53 19.74 16.72
C ARG A 72 -10.01 19.75 16.77
N LEU A 73 -9.39 18.57 16.77
CA LEU A 73 -7.96 18.39 16.65
C LEU A 73 -7.65 17.47 15.47
N ASP A 74 -7.01 18.04 14.44
CA ASP A 74 -6.53 17.31 13.28
C ASP A 74 -5.06 16.94 13.48
N LEU A 75 -4.77 15.65 13.56
CA LEU A 75 -3.42 15.11 13.70
C LEU A 75 -2.76 14.86 12.33
N GLY A 76 -3.52 14.98 11.23
CA GLY A 76 -3.01 14.74 9.89
C GLY A 76 -2.66 13.27 9.65
N VAL A 77 -1.63 13.05 8.83
CA VAL A 77 -1.11 11.71 8.49
C VAL A 77 -0.44 11.09 9.70
N ILE A 78 -0.74 9.83 9.99
CA ILE A 78 -0.11 9.09 11.09
C ILE A 78 0.89 8.09 10.53
N ASP A 79 2.15 8.23 10.96
CA ASP A 79 3.25 7.35 10.55
C ASP A 79 3.27 6.06 11.39
N ILE A 80 2.41 5.13 11.02
CA ILE A 80 2.39 3.78 11.60
C ILE A 80 3.53 2.95 10.98
N GLN A 81 4.42 2.45 11.84
CA GLN A 81 5.51 1.59 11.37
C GLN A 81 4.97 0.17 11.10
N LEU A 82 4.72 -0.10 9.83
CA LEU A 82 4.34 -1.43 9.35
C LEU A 82 5.51 -2.41 9.51
N ALA A 83 5.23 -3.65 9.90
CA ALA A 83 6.23 -4.68 10.16
C ALA A 83 6.74 -5.30 8.84
N PRO A 84 7.96 -4.96 8.35
CA PRO A 84 8.43 -5.40 7.03
C PRO A 84 8.61 -6.92 6.96
N ALA A 85 9.10 -7.54 8.03
CA ALA A 85 9.31 -8.98 8.08
C ALA A 85 7.98 -9.75 8.05
N PHE A 86 6.95 -9.22 8.72
CA PHE A 86 5.61 -9.80 8.68
C PHE A 86 5.05 -9.72 7.25
N LEU A 87 4.97 -8.51 6.69
CA LEU A 87 4.40 -8.30 5.36
C LEU A 87 5.17 -9.04 4.26
N GLY A 88 6.49 -9.07 4.33
CA GLY A 88 7.34 -9.79 3.37
C GLY A 88 7.26 -11.32 3.46
N SER A 89 6.73 -11.85 4.57
CA SER A 89 6.56 -13.30 4.75
C SER A 89 5.22 -13.83 4.24
N LEU A 90 4.27 -12.95 3.90
CA LEU A 90 2.92 -13.34 3.50
C LEU A 90 2.90 -13.88 2.09
N THR A 91 2.60 -15.18 1.97
CA THR A 91 2.36 -15.86 0.69
C THR A 91 0.90 -15.84 0.27
N GLU A 92 -0.01 -15.56 1.22
CA GLU A 92 -1.46 -15.47 1.00
C GLU A 92 -1.99 -14.22 1.70
N ARG A 93 -3.11 -13.68 1.20
CA ARG A 93 -3.78 -12.55 1.85
C ARG A 93 -4.39 -12.97 3.18
N LEU A 94 -4.41 -12.04 4.13
CA LEU A 94 -5.04 -12.19 5.43
C LEU A 94 -6.05 -11.09 5.68
N ALA A 95 -7.15 -11.42 6.33
CA ALA A 95 -8.02 -10.41 6.93
C ALA A 95 -7.41 -9.93 8.24
N GLY A 96 -7.38 -8.61 8.43
CA GLY A 96 -6.92 -7.97 9.64
C GLY A 96 -7.82 -6.83 10.08
N MET A 97 -7.42 -6.16 11.15
CA MET A 97 -8.14 -5.08 11.78
C MET A 97 -7.17 -3.95 12.13
N LEU A 98 -7.59 -2.71 11.88
CA LEU A 98 -7.00 -1.49 12.42
C LEU A 98 -7.87 -1.03 13.58
N ILE A 99 -7.29 -0.92 14.77
CA ILE A 99 -8.01 -0.62 16.01
C ILE A 99 -7.50 0.72 16.52
N ILE A 100 -8.40 1.68 16.72
CA ILE A 100 -8.11 2.94 17.39
C ILE A 100 -8.80 2.95 18.75
N SER A 101 -8.06 3.36 19.78
CA SER A 101 -8.59 3.59 21.12
C SER A 101 -8.18 4.96 21.61
N ILE A 102 -9.09 5.62 22.31
CA ILE A 102 -8.85 6.94 22.90
C ILE A 102 -9.24 6.85 24.37
N LYS A 103 -8.31 7.25 25.23
CA LYS A 103 -8.48 7.31 26.67
C LYS A 103 -8.42 8.76 27.14
N ASP A 104 -9.30 9.10 28.09
CA ASP A 104 -9.16 10.25 28.97
C ASP A 104 -8.48 9.75 30.25
N ASN A 105 -7.24 10.17 30.47
CA ASN A 105 -6.35 9.54 31.46
C ASN A 105 -6.28 8.02 31.19
N GLU A 106 -6.80 7.19 32.10
CA GLU A 106 -6.85 5.72 31.95
C GLU A 106 -8.19 5.18 31.45
N LYS A 107 -9.22 6.03 31.39
CA LYS A 107 -10.57 5.60 31.05
C LYS A 107 -10.74 5.59 29.54
N LEU A 108 -11.06 4.43 28.97
CA LEU A 108 -11.45 4.33 27.57
C LEU A 108 -12.75 5.12 27.33
N ILE A 109 -12.69 6.10 26.43
CA ILE A 109 -13.83 6.96 26.07
C ILE A 109 -14.28 6.74 24.63
N TYR A 110 -13.43 6.16 23.78
CA TYR A 110 -13.76 5.81 22.41
C TYR A 110 -12.92 4.63 21.93
N SER A 111 -13.54 3.77 21.13
CA SER A 111 -12.85 2.72 20.41
C SER A 111 -13.55 2.50 19.07
N SER A 112 -12.77 2.23 18.03
CA SER A 112 -13.26 1.85 16.72
C SER A 112 -12.34 0.80 16.11
N THR A 113 -12.94 -0.12 15.37
CA THR A 113 -12.25 -1.19 14.66
C THR A 113 -12.66 -1.12 13.21
N SER A 114 -11.68 -1.06 12.31
CA SER A 114 -11.91 -1.05 10.87
C SER A 114 -11.23 -2.25 10.23
N PRO A 115 -11.91 -3.01 9.35
CA PRO A 115 -11.29 -4.12 8.65
C PRO A 115 -10.24 -3.64 7.66
N ILE A 116 -9.22 -4.45 7.44
CA ILE A 116 -8.15 -4.21 6.48
C ILE A 116 -7.67 -5.54 5.89
N ASP A 117 -7.50 -5.58 4.57
CA ASP A 117 -6.91 -6.72 3.89
C ASP A 117 -5.38 -6.55 3.87
N ILE A 118 -4.67 -7.55 4.37
CA ILE A 118 -3.22 -7.61 4.35
C ILE A 118 -2.84 -8.49 3.17
N LEU A 119 -2.40 -7.89 2.08
CA LEU A 119 -2.16 -8.62 0.84
C LEU A 119 -0.83 -9.38 0.90
N SER A 120 -0.73 -10.46 0.13
CA SER A 120 0.55 -11.16 -0.05
C SER A 120 1.58 -10.23 -0.68
N TYR A 121 2.86 -10.60 -0.57
CA TYR A 121 3.96 -9.75 -1.06
C TYR A 121 3.90 -9.47 -2.57
N ASP A 122 3.26 -10.35 -3.34
CA ASP A 122 3.11 -10.31 -4.79
C ASP A 122 1.72 -9.85 -5.25
N GLU A 123 0.83 -9.52 -4.32
CA GLU A 123 -0.52 -9.03 -4.63
C GLU A 123 -0.60 -7.50 -4.65
N TRP A 124 -1.11 -6.98 -5.76
CA TRP A 124 -1.37 -5.57 -5.96
C TRP A 124 -2.85 -5.23 -5.65
N ASN A 125 -3.07 -4.17 -4.87
CA ASN A 125 -4.39 -3.68 -4.46
C ASN A 125 -5.21 -3.00 -5.57
N GLY A 126 -4.75 -3.06 -6.82
CA GLY A 126 -5.42 -2.44 -7.95
C GLY A 126 -5.49 -0.92 -7.83
N THR A 127 -6.56 -0.33 -8.37
CA THR A 127 -6.79 1.13 -8.33
C THR A 127 -7.52 1.59 -7.06
N ARG A 128 -7.67 0.73 -6.05
CA ARG A 128 -8.37 1.05 -4.79
C ARG A 128 -7.52 1.93 -3.85
N SER A 129 -6.20 1.92 -4.01
CA SER A 129 -5.28 2.91 -3.42
C SER A 129 -4.37 3.47 -4.53
N LEU A 130 -3.17 3.94 -4.15
CA LEU A 130 -2.15 4.58 -4.99
C LEU A 130 -1.81 3.73 -6.24
N PRO A 131 -2.37 4.04 -7.43
CA PRO A 131 -2.17 3.21 -8.62
C PRO A 131 -0.70 3.13 -9.06
N GLU A 132 0.07 4.17 -8.75
CA GLU A 132 1.51 4.27 -9.03
C GLU A 132 2.32 3.14 -8.36
N ILE A 133 1.79 2.50 -7.30
CA ILE A 133 2.45 1.39 -6.62
C ILE A 133 2.63 0.16 -7.52
N ILE A 134 1.91 0.08 -8.65
CA ILE A 134 2.09 -0.98 -9.65
C ILE A 134 3.54 -1.08 -10.14
N ALA A 135 4.29 0.02 -10.13
CA ALA A 135 5.70 0.04 -10.51
C ALA A 135 6.56 -0.90 -9.63
N ALA A 136 6.19 -1.11 -8.36
CA ALA A 136 6.88 -2.02 -7.45
C ALA A 136 6.71 -3.51 -7.84
N PHE A 137 5.74 -3.83 -8.69
CA PHE A 137 5.45 -5.18 -9.19
C PHE A 137 6.03 -5.44 -10.60
N VAL A 138 6.79 -4.49 -11.14
CA VAL A 138 7.52 -4.67 -12.39
C VAL A 138 8.91 -5.22 -12.03
N PHE A 139 9.25 -6.40 -12.56
CA PHE A 139 10.51 -7.09 -12.29
C PHE A 139 11.47 -7.03 -13.50
N PRO A 140 12.07 -5.87 -13.82
CA PRO A 140 12.88 -5.70 -15.02
C PRO A 140 14.15 -6.56 -15.03
N ASN A 141 14.64 -6.95 -13.85
CA ASN A 141 15.86 -7.74 -13.66
C ASN A 141 15.58 -9.25 -13.49
N HIS A 142 14.35 -9.71 -13.69
CA HIS A 142 14.03 -11.14 -13.58
C HIS A 142 14.83 -11.94 -14.62
N PRO A 143 15.42 -13.11 -14.27
CA PRO A 143 16.28 -13.87 -15.18
C PRO A 143 15.64 -14.19 -16.54
N ASP A 144 14.34 -14.46 -16.57
CA ASP A 144 13.62 -14.74 -17.82
C ASP A 144 13.55 -13.53 -18.76
N ILE A 145 13.58 -12.30 -18.24
CA ILE A 145 13.64 -11.08 -19.04
C ILE A 145 14.93 -11.05 -19.85
N ALA A 146 16.06 -11.44 -19.25
CA ALA A 146 17.34 -11.51 -19.97
C ALA A 146 17.29 -12.51 -21.15
N SER A 147 16.63 -13.66 -20.96
CA SER A 147 16.42 -14.64 -22.04
C SER A 147 15.56 -14.07 -23.17
N ILE A 148 14.48 -13.37 -22.84
CA ILE A 148 13.59 -12.73 -23.83
C ILE A 148 14.34 -11.64 -24.60
N LEU A 149 15.07 -10.77 -23.91
CA LEU A 149 15.85 -9.70 -24.53
C LEU A 149 16.94 -10.28 -25.44
N HIS A 150 17.62 -11.34 -25.03
CA HIS A 150 18.60 -12.03 -25.87
C HIS A 150 17.95 -12.56 -27.16
N GLY A 151 16.81 -13.25 -27.07
CA GLY A 151 16.06 -13.70 -28.25
C GLY A 151 15.62 -12.55 -29.16
N ALA A 152 15.22 -11.42 -28.57
CA ALA A 152 14.81 -10.23 -29.33
C ALA A 152 15.94 -9.65 -30.19
N THR A 153 17.21 -9.75 -29.74
CA THR A 153 18.36 -9.27 -30.53
C THR A 153 18.51 -10.01 -31.86
N ALA A 154 18.21 -11.31 -31.90
CA ALA A 154 18.25 -12.11 -33.13
C ALA A 154 17.20 -11.64 -34.14
N TYR A 155 15.94 -11.45 -33.70
CA TYR A 155 14.89 -10.90 -34.55
C TYR A 155 15.18 -9.47 -35.01
N LEU A 156 15.80 -8.65 -34.16
CA LEU A 156 16.16 -7.28 -34.52
C LEU A 156 17.30 -7.24 -35.55
N GLN A 157 18.28 -8.15 -35.43
CA GLN A 157 19.33 -8.35 -36.42
C GLN A 157 18.74 -8.70 -37.79
N GLU A 158 17.88 -9.71 -37.84
CA GLU A 158 17.27 -10.20 -39.08
C GLU A 158 16.48 -9.07 -39.79
N ARG A 159 15.76 -8.25 -39.03
CA ARG A 159 14.89 -7.20 -39.57
C ARG A 159 15.61 -5.91 -39.96
N THR A 160 16.71 -5.59 -39.28
CA THR A 160 17.32 -4.24 -39.36
C THR A 160 18.81 -4.23 -39.65
N GLY A 161 19.48 -5.37 -39.58
CA GLY A 161 20.94 -5.49 -39.67
C GLY A 161 21.68 -5.00 -38.42
N ASN A 162 20.98 -4.52 -37.39
CA ASN A 162 21.56 -4.01 -36.14
C ASN A 162 20.85 -4.60 -34.91
N PRO A 163 21.51 -5.44 -34.10
CA PRO A 163 20.89 -6.18 -33.00
C PRO A 163 20.73 -5.37 -31.71
N SER A 164 21.28 -4.16 -31.64
CA SER A 164 21.38 -3.38 -30.40
C SER A 164 20.03 -2.91 -29.88
N LEU A 165 19.70 -3.23 -28.64
CA LEU A 165 18.56 -2.66 -27.93
C LEU A 165 18.99 -1.35 -27.26
N ASP A 166 18.80 -0.22 -27.93
CA ASP A 166 19.15 1.13 -27.44
C ASP A 166 18.02 1.80 -26.63
N GLY A 167 16.87 1.12 -26.50
CA GLY A 167 15.69 1.67 -25.83
C GLY A 167 15.22 2.94 -26.51
N TYR A 168 15.34 4.08 -25.82
CA TYR A 168 14.97 5.40 -26.33
C TYR A 168 16.18 6.28 -26.70
N GLN A 169 17.41 5.77 -26.58
CA GLN A 169 18.63 6.58 -26.72
C GLN A 169 18.80 7.15 -28.14
N SER A 170 18.35 6.42 -29.17
CA SER A 170 18.39 6.85 -30.57
C SER A 170 17.43 7.99 -30.91
N LYS A 171 16.43 8.27 -30.05
CA LYS A 171 15.35 9.25 -30.29
C LYS A 171 14.61 9.06 -31.63
N ASP A 172 14.61 7.82 -32.16
CA ASP A 172 13.92 7.47 -33.41
C ASP A 172 12.71 6.57 -33.12
N HIS A 173 11.51 7.08 -33.41
CA HIS A 173 10.27 6.33 -33.25
C HIS A 173 10.23 5.03 -34.08
N LYS A 174 10.87 5.01 -35.26
CA LYS A 174 10.96 3.80 -36.08
C LYS A 174 11.83 2.75 -35.39
N ARG A 175 12.97 3.16 -34.82
CA ARG A 175 13.85 2.29 -34.05
C ARG A 175 13.15 1.69 -32.84
N VAL A 176 12.42 2.51 -32.07
CA VAL A 176 11.62 2.04 -30.92
C VAL A 176 10.60 0.98 -31.36
N ARG A 177 9.86 1.23 -32.44
CA ARG A 177 8.88 0.26 -32.98
C ARG A 177 9.54 -1.05 -33.41
N GLN A 178 10.71 -1.00 -34.03
CA GLN A 178 11.46 -2.20 -34.43
C GLN A 178 11.92 -3.01 -33.20
N GLN A 179 12.43 -2.34 -32.15
CA GLN A 179 12.81 -3.00 -30.90
C GLN A 179 11.61 -3.69 -30.23
N ILE A 180 10.48 -2.98 -30.10
CA ILE A 180 9.25 -3.54 -29.52
C ILE A 180 8.76 -4.73 -30.34
N ALA A 181 8.74 -4.63 -31.67
CA ALA A 181 8.31 -5.71 -32.54
C ALA A 181 9.21 -6.96 -32.40
N SER A 182 10.51 -6.78 -32.19
CA SER A 182 11.44 -7.89 -31.97
C SER A 182 11.29 -8.53 -30.59
N ILE A 183 11.02 -7.73 -29.55
CA ILE A 183 10.67 -8.24 -28.21
C ILE A 183 9.38 -9.06 -28.28
N TYR A 184 8.36 -8.54 -28.97
CA TYR A 184 7.09 -9.25 -29.17
C TYR A 184 7.28 -10.60 -29.88
N SER A 185 8.13 -10.66 -30.91
CA SER A 185 8.44 -11.93 -31.60
C SER A 185 9.19 -12.92 -30.70
N ALA A 186 10.12 -12.44 -29.86
CA ALA A 186 10.79 -13.29 -28.88
C ALA A 186 9.80 -13.86 -27.84
N LEU A 187 8.82 -13.06 -27.41
CA LEU A 187 7.73 -13.53 -26.54
C LEU A 187 6.85 -14.58 -27.24
N GLN A 188 6.49 -14.35 -28.50
CA GLN A 188 5.69 -15.30 -29.28
C GLN A 188 6.39 -16.65 -29.43
N ALA A 189 7.70 -16.65 -29.66
CA ALA A 189 8.51 -17.87 -29.78
C ALA A 189 8.64 -18.67 -28.48
N LYS A 190 8.27 -18.09 -27.32
CA LYS A 190 8.21 -18.82 -26.04
C LYS A 190 6.94 -19.67 -25.91
N GLU A 191 6.01 -19.59 -26.87
CA GLU A 191 4.76 -20.37 -26.86
C GLU A 191 4.03 -20.28 -25.52
N ILE A 192 3.92 -19.06 -24.98
CA ILE A 192 3.34 -18.81 -23.66
C ILE A 192 1.90 -19.31 -23.65
N ALA A 193 1.68 -20.45 -22.99
CA ALA A 193 0.37 -21.06 -22.87
C ALA A 193 -0.47 -20.32 -21.84
N TYR A 194 -1.78 -20.22 -22.11
CA TYR A 194 -2.72 -19.75 -21.11
C TYR A 194 -2.76 -20.74 -19.94
N SER A 195 -2.61 -20.23 -18.72
CA SER A 195 -2.86 -20.98 -17.49
C SER A 195 -4.02 -20.32 -16.76
N VAL A 196 -4.96 -21.13 -16.27
CA VAL A 196 -5.97 -20.66 -15.31
C VAL A 196 -5.23 -20.18 -14.05
N PRO A 197 -5.63 -19.06 -13.42
CA PRO A 197 -5.06 -18.64 -12.15
C PRO A 197 -5.20 -19.78 -11.12
N PRO A 198 -4.17 -20.05 -10.30
CA PRO A 198 -4.25 -21.10 -9.29
C PRO A 198 -5.36 -20.79 -8.28
N ALA A 199 -5.88 -21.82 -7.63
CA ALA A 199 -7.02 -21.70 -6.71
C ALA A 199 -6.80 -20.71 -5.54
N SER A 200 -5.54 -20.35 -5.26
CA SER A 200 -5.16 -19.34 -4.27
C SER A 200 -5.42 -17.88 -4.70
N PHE A 201 -5.79 -17.62 -5.96
CA PHE A 201 -6.05 -16.26 -6.49
C PHE A 201 -7.50 -15.75 -6.29
N VAL A 202 -8.29 -16.39 -5.42
CA VAL A 202 -9.69 -15.99 -5.13
C VAL A 202 -9.73 -14.99 -3.98
#